data_AF-A0A2D6D253-F1
#
_entry.id   AF-A0A2D6D253-F1
#
_cell.length_a   1.000
_cell.length_b   1.000
_cell.length_c   1.000
_cell.angle_alpha   90.00
_cell.angle_beta   90.00
_cell.angle_gamma   90.00
#
_symmetry.space_group_name_H-M   'P 1'
#
loop_
_entity.id
_entity.type
_entity.pdbx_description
1 polymer ?
#
loop_
_entity_poly.entity_id
_entity_poly.type
_entity_poly.pdbx_seq_one_letter_code
_entity_poly.pdbx_strand_id
1 'polypeptide(L)'
;MTDALRTETGSAAGAEAYAASQWKLMWWKLRKHRLAVASGFVIAGLYLVAIFGEFLAPSTLEDRRVEYAYAPPQRLRLVSDDGVRLWPFVYGIQGERNPETLRRYYVEDSARIYPIRLFARGEPYRMWGLFESDIHLFGVAEGGTLFLLGADHLGRDLLSRIVYGTRISMTIGLVGVGMSFVLGLLIGVASGYYGGWIDN
;
A
#
# COMPACT_ATOMS: atom_id res chain seq x y z
N MET A 1 28.92 -28.65 -37.84
CA MET A 1 28.79 -29.02 -36.41
C MET A 1 27.92 -28.03 -35.61
N THR A 2 27.58 -26.86 -36.15
CA THR A 2 26.71 -25.86 -35.50
C THR A 2 25.21 -26.06 -35.73
N ASP A 3 24.82 -26.83 -36.74
CA ASP A 3 23.41 -27.00 -37.14
C ASP A 3 22.68 -28.08 -36.30
N ALA A 4 23.37 -29.17 -35.96
CA ALA A 4 22.82 -30.26 -35.14
C ALA A 4 22.49 -29.83 -33.69
N LEU A 5 23.29 -28.92 -33.11
CA LEU A 5 23.05 -28.38 -31.76
C LEU A 5 21.81 -27.47 -31.70
N ARG A 6 21.45 -26.82 -32.82
CA ARG A 6 20.26 -25.98 -32.94
C ARG A 6 18.97 -26.80 -33.05
N THR A 7 19.04 -27.97 -33.67
CA THR A 7 17.89 -28.88 -33.81
C THR A 7 17.56 -29.57 -32.49
N GLU A 8 18.57 -29.97 -31.70
CA GLU A 8 18.35 -30.61 -30.40
C GLU A 8 17.81 -29.63 -29.33
N THR A 9 18.32 -28.39 -29.30
CA THR A 9 17.84 -27.34 -28.38
C THR A 9 16.39 -26.92 -28.67
N GLY A 10 15.98 -26.87 -29.95
CA GLY A 10 14.59 -26.62 -30.35
C GLY A 10 13.63 -27.77 -29.99
N SER A 11 14.10 -29.02 -30.09
CA SER A 11 13.32 -30.22 -29.75
C SER A 11 13.15 -30.40 -28.24
N ALA A 12 14.22 -30.17 -27.45
CA ALA A 12 14.17 -30.26 -25.99
C ALA A 12 13.28 -29.17 -25.36
N ALA A 13 13.36 -27.93 -25.85
CA ALA A 13 12.51 -26.83 -25.37
C ALA A 13 11.03 -27.01 -25.75
N GLY A 14 10.75 -27.61 -26.90
CA GLY A 14 9.38 -27.97 -27.33
C GLY A 14 8.80 -29.14 -26.54
N ALA A 15 9.61 -30.14 -26.19
CA ALA A 15 9.21 -31.28 -25.38
C ALA A 15 8.92 -30.90 -23.92
N GLU A 16 9.73 -30.01 -23.32
CA GLU A 16 9.46 -29.45 -21.98
C GLU A 16 8.14 -28.66 -21.92
N ALA A 17 7.75 -27.99 -23.01
CA ALA A 17 6.51 -27.23 -23.09
C ALA A 17 5.27 -28.15 -23.18
N TYR A 18 5.37 -29.30 -23.87
CA TYR A 18 4.27 -30.27 -23.96
C TYR A 18 4.05 -31.06 -22.66
N ALA A 19 5.10 -31.26 -21.86
CA ALA A 19 5.04 -31.92 -20.55
C ALA A 19 4.75 -30.96 -19.37
N ALA A 20 4.73 -29.65 -19.60
CA ALA A 20 4.55 -28.65 -18.56
C ALA A 20 3.08 -28.55 -18.11
N SER A 21 2.86 -28.48 -16.79
CA SER A 21 1.54 -28.16 -16.20
C SER A 21 1.00 -26.84 -16.77
N GLN A 22 -0.33 -26.76 -16.96
CA GLN A 22 -1.02 -25.57 -17.47
C GLN A 22 -0.67 -24.29 -16.68
N TRP A 23 -0.42 -24.42 -15.38
CA TRP A 23 0.08 -23.35 -14.52
C TRP A 23 1.48 -22.87 -14.91
N LYS A 24 2.39 -23.79 -15.22
CA LYS A 24 3.77 -23.47 -15.65
C LYS A 24 3.75 -22.76 -17.01
N LEU A 25 2.88 -23.19 -17.92
CA LEU A 25 2.67 -22.55 -19.23
C LEU A 25 2.10 -21.13 -19.09
N MET A 26 1.06 -20.95 -18.27
CA MET A 26 0.49 -19.62 -17.98
C MET A 26 1.53 -18.69 -17.34
N TRP A 27 2.30 -19.18 -16.37
CA TRP A 27 3.33 -18.39 -15.70
C TRP A 27 4.45 -17.97 -16.65
N TRP A 28 4.90 -18.85 -17.56
CA TRP A 28 5.85 -18.49 -18.60
C TRP A 28 5.29 -17.45 -19.57
N LYS A 29 4.02 -17.58 -19.97
CA LYS A 29 3.36 -16.58 -20.82
C LYS A 29 3.25 -15.23 -20.11
N LEU A 30 2.86 -15.22 -18.84
CA LEU A 30 2.76 -14.01 -18.02
C LEU A 30 4.12 -13.31 -17.89
N ARG A 31 5.18 -14.07 -17.56
CA ARG A 31 6.54 -13.51 -17.39
C ARG A 31 7.14 -12.91 -18.66
N LYS A 32 6.69 -13.34 -19.84
CA LYS A 32 7.11 -12.73 -21.12
C LYS A 32 6.51 -11.33 -21.33
N HIS A 33 5.39 -11.00 -20.68
CA HIS A 33 4.74 -9.69 -20.81
C HIS A 33 5.17 -8.74 -19.68
N ARG A 34 6.09 -7.81 -20.00
CA ARG A 34 6.64 -6.84 -19.02
C ARG A 34 5.56 -6.02 -18.32
N LEU A 35 4.54 -5.56 -19.06
CA LEU A 35 3.43 -4.79 -18.50
C LEU A 35 2.61 -5.60 -17.49
N ALA A 36 2.29 -6.86 -17.83
CA ALA A 36 1.51 -7.72 -16.95
C ALA A 36 2.26 -8.05 -15.65
N VAL A 37 3.57 -8.27 -15.75
CA VAL A 37 4.44 -8.47 -14.58
C VAL A 37 4.51 -7.20 -13.71
N ALA A 38 4.70 -6.03 -14.33
CA ALA A 38 4.74 -4.76 -13.62
C ALA A 38 3.42 -4.48 -12.88
N SER A 39 2.28 -4.66 -13.53
CA SER A 39 0.96 -4.55 -12.91
C SER A 39 0.78 -5.56 -11.77
N GLY A 40 1.27 -6.80 -11.94
CA GLY A 40 1.25 -7.82 -10.88
C GLY A 40 1.99 -7.38 -9.61
N PHE A 41 3.15 -6.75 -9.75
CA PHE A 41 3.89 -6.19 -8.61
C PHE A 41 3.15 -5.04 -7.94
N VAL A 42 2.54 -4.13 -8.72
CA VAL A 42 1.76 -3.02 -8.17
C VAL A 42 0.56 -3.54 -7.37
N ILE A 43 -0.20 -4.48 -7.95
CA ILE A 43 -1.36 -5.09 -7.27
C ILE A 43 -0.91 -5.82 -6.00
N ALA A 44 0.16 -6.61 -6.06
CA ALA A 44 0.70 -7.27 -4.88
C ALA A 44 1.08 -6.27 -3.79
N GLY A 45 1.74 -5.16 -4.16
CA GLY A 45 2.05 -4.07 -3.23
C GLY A 45 0.82 -3.46 -2.57
N LEU A 46 -0.22 -3.14 -3.35
CA LEU A 46 -1.47 -2.59 -2.81
C LEU A 46 -2.18 -3.57 -1.86
N TYR A 47 -2.19 -4.87 -2.17
CA TYR A 47 -2.74 -5.87 -1.26
C TYR A 47 -1.89 -6.06 0.00
N LEU A 48 -0.57 -5.95 -0.08
CA LEU A 48 0.28 -5.96 1.11
C LEU A 48 -0.03 -4.77 2.02
N VAL A 49 -0.21 -3.57 1.46
CA VAL A 49 -0.65 -2.39 2.22
C VAL A 49 -2.04 -2.62 2.84
N ALA A 50 -2.99 -3.16 2.08
CA ALA A 50 -4.32 -3.49 2.58
C ALA A 50 -4.28 -4.50 3.74
N ILE A 51 -3.44 -5.54 3.62
CA ILE A 51 -3.34 -6.62 4.61
C ILE A 51 -2.66 -6.14 5.89
N PHE A 52 -1.59 -5.35 5.76
CA PHE A 52 -0.79 -4.88 6.88
C PHE A 52 -1.14 -3.44 7.31
N GLY A 53 -2.33 -2.96 6.97
CA GLY A 53 -2.73 -1.56 7.12
C GLY A 53 -2.52 -0.99 8.53
N GLU A 54 -2.91 -1.70 9.59
CA GLU A 54 -2.74 -1.23 10.97
C GLU A 54 -1.27 -1.13 11.37
N PHE A 55 -0.46 -2.10 10.95
CA PHE A 55 0.98 -2.10 11.20
C PHE A 55 1.68 -1.01 10.38
N LEU A 56 1.25 -0.76 9.14
CA LEU A 56 1.89 0.20 8.24
C LEU A 56 1.51 1.65 8.52
N ALA A 57 0.30 1.89 9.03
CA ALA A 57 -0.19 3.21 9.38
C ALA A 57 0.50 3.73 10.65
N PRO A 58 1.07 4.95 10.65
CA PRO A 58 1.66 5.57 11.84
C PRO A 58 0.70 5.80 13.00
N SER A 59 -0.59 5.96 12.70
CA SER A 59 -1.63 6.20 13.70
C SER A 59 -2.92 5.45 13.36
N THR A 60 -3.76 5.32 14.37
CA THR A 60 -5.07 4.65 14.24
C THR A 60 -6.11 5.60 13.64
N LEU A 61 -7.25 5.06 13.20
CA LEU A 61 -8.36 5.86 12.68
C LEU A 61 -9.04 6.74 13.74
N GLU A 62 -8.82 6.38 15.02
CA GLU A 62 -9.42 7.00 16.19
C GLU A 62 -8.51 8.08 16.78
N ASP A 63 -7.19 8.03 16.54
CA ASP A 63 -6.25 9.07 17.01
C ASP A 63 -6.61 10.42 16.38
N ARG A 64 -7.01 11.35 17.25
CA ARG A 64 -7.47 12.68 16.87
C ARG A 64 -6.73 13.73 17.68
N ARG A 65 -5.78 14.40 17.03
CA ARG A 65 -4.98 15.45 17.66
C ARG A 65 -5.47 16.82 17.19
N VAL A 66 -6.55 17.31 17.80
CA VAL A 66 -7.25 18.55 17.41
C VAL A 66 -6.33 19.77 17.37
N GLU A 67 -5.28 19.77 18.18
CA GLU A 67 -4.23 20.79 18.20
C GLU A 67 -3.54 20.95 16.84
N TYR A 68 -3.45 19.86 16.07
CA TYR A 68 -2.83 19.75 14.76
C TYR A 68 -3.84 19.73 13.61
N ALA A 69 -5.06 20.24 13.82
CA ALA A 69 -6.05 20.39 12.75
C ALA A 69 -5.50 21.20 11.56
N TYR A 70 -5.56 20.64 10.35
CA TYR A 70 -4.95 21.19 9.14
C TYR A 70 -3.42 21.37 9.21
N ALA A 71 -2.73 20.57 10.01
CA ALA A 71 -1.27 20.57 10.00
C ALA A 71 -0.73 20.24 8.59
N PRO A 72 0.27 21.00 8.10
CA PRO A 72 0.87 20.75 6.81
C PRO A 72 1.69 19.45 6.81
N PRO A 73 2.04 18.91 5.63
CA PRO A 73 2.94 17.77 5.52
C PRO A 73 4.30 18.03 6.18
N GLN A 74 4.67 17.19 7.16
CA GLN A 74 5.99 17.22 7.78
C GLN A 74 7.01 16.54 6.87
N ARG A 75 8.10 17.27 6.58
CA ARG A 75 9.14 16.80 5.66
C ARG A 75 10.17 15.97 6.39
N LEU A 76 10.56 14.86 5.77
CA LEU A 76 11.71 14.08 6.21
C LEU A 76 12.99 14.82 5.90
N ARG A 77 13.82 15.02 6.92
CA ARG A 77 15.14 15.66 6.79
C ARG A 77 16.22 14.72 7.26
N LEU A 78 17.37 14.81 6.59
CA LEU A 78 18.63 14.20 7.02
C LEU A 78 19.62 15.25 7.51
N VAL A 79 19.40 16.52 7.18
CA VAL A 79 20.26 17.64 7.56
C VAL A 79 19.48 18.54 8.49
N SER A 80 20.02 18.75 9.69
CA SER A 80 19.54 19.69 10.69
C SER A 80 20.45 20.91 10.77
N ASP A 81 20.03 21.91 11.54
CA ASP A 81 20.75 23.18 11.67
C ASP A 81 22.12 23.02 12.36
N ASP A 82 22.28 21.94 13.15
CA ASP A 82 23.48 21.51 13.86
C ASP A 82 24.36 20.51 13.10
N GLY A 83 23.94 20.04 11.92
CA GLY A 83 24.74 19.16 11.07
C GLY A 83 23.96 18.08 10.30
N VAL A 84 24.69 17.12 9.72
CA VAL A 84 24.09 15.99 9.00
C VAL A 84 23.84 14.83 9.96
N ARG A 85 22.64 14.27 9.94
CA ARG A 85 22.23 13.09 10.68
C ARG A 85 22.18 11.89 9.75
N LEU A 86 22.61 10.73 10.26
CA LEU A 86 22.59 9.47 9.51
C LEU A 86 21.17 8.90 9.36
N TRP A 87 20.23 9.38 10.17
CA TRP A 87 18.88 8.84 10.23
C TRP A 87 17.84 9.94 10.02
N PRO A 88 16.77 9.68 9.25
CA PRO A 88 15.75 10.69 8.95
C PRO A 88 14.98 11.10 10.21
N PHE A 89 14.65 12.38 10.26
CA PHE A 89 13.91 12.99 11.35
C PHE A 89 12.89 14.00 10.83
N VAL A 90 11.99 14.42 11.71
CA VAL A 90 11.05 15.53 11.50
C VAL A 90 11.20 16.55 12.63
N TYR A 91 11.00 17.82 12.31
CA TYR A 91 10.92 18.86 13.33
C TYR A 91 9.55 18.88 14.00
N GLY A 92 9.52 19.28 15.26
CA GLY A 92 8.28 19.58 15.95
C GLY A 92 7.53 20.71 15.24
N ILE A 93 6.21 20.65 15.22
CA ILE A 93 5.37 21.74 14.72
C ILE A 93 4.54 22.30 15.87
N GLN A 94 4.41 23.62 15.92
CA GLN A 94 3.57 24.32 16.88
C GLN A 94 2.51 25.13 16.14
N GLY A 95 1.25 24.94 16.54
CA GLY A 95 0.12 25.68 15.97
C GLY A 95 -0.01 27.04 16.63
N GLU A 96 0.42 28.10 15.96
CA GLU A 96 0.23 29.47 16.40
C GLU A 96 -1.05 30.06 15.80
N ARG A 97 -1.63 31.05 16.48
CA ARG A 97 -2.81 31.76 16.00
C ARG A 97 -2.41 33.19 15.66
N ASN A 98 -2.64 33.59 14.43
CA ASN A 98 -2.42 34.97 14.03
C ASN A 98 -3.42 35.88 14.79
N PRO A 99 -2.96 36.92 15.49
CA PRO A 99 -3.80 37.74 16.36
C PRO A 99 -4.82 38.59 15.59
N GLU A 100 -4.55 38.92 14.34
CA GLU A 100 -5.41 39.75 13.50
C GLU A 100 -6.46 38.92 12.75
N THR A 101 -6.01 37.82 12.12
CA THR A 101 -6.88 37.00 11.26
C THR A 101 -7.53 35.83 12.00
N LEU A 102 -7.08 35.54 13.23
CA LEU A 102 -7.42 34.35 14.03
C LEU A 102 -7.17 33.02 13.31
N ARG A 103 -6.47 33.04 12.16
CA ARG A 103 -6.10 31.85 11.40
C ARG A 103 -4.97 31.14 12.12
N ARG A 104 -5.09 29.81 12.21
CA ARG A 104 -4.02 28.95 12.71
C ARG A 104 -2.98 28.76 11.61
N TYR A 105 -1.72 29.01 11.93
CA TYR A 105 -0.57 28.67 11.10
C TYR A 105 0.39 27.80 11.91
N TYR A 106 1.20 27.02 11.21
CA TYR A 106 2.15 26.10 11.85
C TYR A 106 3.56 26.62 11.63
N VAL A 107 4.31 26.71 12.72
CA VAL A 107 5.73 27.03 12.72
C VAL A 107 6.49 25.77 13.12
N GLU A 108 7.55 25.46 12.38
CA GLU A 108 8.47 24.38 12.75
C GLU A 108 9.39 24.88 13.87
N ASP A 109 9.51 24.09 14.94
CA ASP A 109 10.44 24.33 16.04
C ASP A 109 11.71 23.51 15.80
N SER A 110 12.77 24.17 15.29
CA SER A 110 14.09 23.55 15.06
C SER A 110 14.74 23.02 16.34
N ALA A 111 14.32 23.46 17.53
CA ALA A 111 14.86 22.96 18.80
C ALA A 111 14.34 21.54 19.13
N ARG A 112 13.19 21.15 18.56
CA ARG A 112 12.56 19.84 18.80
C ARG A 112 12.74 18.94 17.59
N ILE A 113 13.70 18.02 17.70
CA ILE A 113 14.02 17.04 16.67
C ILE A 113 13.46 15.68 17.06
N TYR A 114 12.58 15.13 16.24
CA TYR A 114 12.00 13.80 16.43
C TYR A 114 12.57 12.83 15.38
N PRO A 115 13.53 11.96 15.75
CA PRO A 115 14.02 10.94 14.83
C PRO A 115 12.91 9.92 14.55
N ILE A 116 12.81 9.51 13.29
CA ILE A 116 11.90 8.43 12.92
C ILE A 116 12.42 7.14 13.53
N ARG A 117 11.54 6.27 13.99
CA ARG A 117 11.90 4.95 14.48
C ARG A 117 11.16 3.91 13.66
N LEU A 118 11.87 2.88 13.23
CA LEU A 118 11.23 1.69 12.70
C LEU A 118 10.71 0.86 13.88
N PHE A 119 9.57 0.21 13.71
CA PHE A 119 8.92 -0.58 14.76
C PHE A 119 8.66 0.27 16.02
N ALA A 120 8.20 1.51 15.81
CA ALA A 120 7.89 2.42 16.89
C ALA A 120 6.64 1.96 17.64
N ARG A 121 6.63 2.09 18.97
CA ARG A 121 5.43 1.90 19.77
C ARG A 121 4.57 3.16 19.73
N GLY A 122 3.28 2.98 19.49
CA GLY A 122 2.29 4.05 19.35
C GLY A 122 0.93 3.65 19.91
N GLU A 123 -0.12 4.19 19.31
CA GLU A 123 -1.49 3.92 19.73
C GLU A 123 -1.86 2.44 19.49
N PRO A 124 -2.43 1.74 20.49
CA PRO A 124 -2.77 0.33 20.32
C PRO A 124 -3.84 0.14 19.24
N TYR A 125 -3.68 -0.90 18.44
CA TYR A 125 -4.62 -1.31 17.42
C TYR A 125 -4.91 -2.81 17.50
N ARG A 126 -6.02 -3.21 16.89
CA ARG A 126 -6.39 -4.62 16.72
C ARG A 126 -6.15 -5.06 15.30
N MET A 127 -5.12 -5.87 15.11
CA MET A 127 -4.78 -6.43 13.81
C MET A 127 -5.89 -7.37 13.36
N TRP A 128 -6.62 -7.02 12.29
CA TRP A 128 -7.78 -7.78 11.80
C TRP A 128 -8.88 -8.07 12.85
N GLY A 129 -8.87 -7.37 13.99
CA GLY A 129 -9.73 -7.70 15.13
C GLY A 129 -9.32 -8.95 15.92
N LEU A 130 -8.17 -9.57 15.60
CA LEU A 130 -7.74 -10.87 16.15
C LEU A 130 -6.81 -10.74 17.36
N PHE A 131 -5.84 -9.83 17.30
CA PHE A 131 -4.87 -9.60 18.38
C PHE A 131 -4.51 -8.12 18.50
N GLU A 132 -4.18 -7.70 19.72
CA GLU A 132 -3.77 -6.34 20.04
C GLU A 132 -2.27 -6.17 19.84
N SER A 133 -1.88 -5.04 19.27
CA SER A 133 -0.49 -4.64 19.03
C SER A 133 -0.39 -3.13 19.11
N ASP A 134 0.74 -2.62 19.57
CA ASP A 134 1.08 -1.21 19.67
C ASP A 134 2.26 -0.84 18.74
N ILE A 135 2.74 -1.79 17.94
CA ILE A 135 3.94 -1.61 17.10
C ILE A 135 3.52 -1.18 15.70
N HIS A 136 4.00 -0.02 15.27
CA HIS A 136 3.85 0.50 13.91
C HIS A 136 5.16 0.43 13.16
N LEU A 137 5.12 0.25 11.83
CA LEU A 137 6.32 0.13 10.99
C LEU A 137 7.23 1.34 11.14
N PHE A 138 6.66 2.54 11.17
CA PHE A 138 7.39 3.78 11.41
C PHE A 138 6.59 4.75 12.28
N GLY A 139 7.28 5.42 13.19
CA GLY A 139 6.72 6.43 14.08
C GLY A 139 7.80 7.34 14.63
N VAL A 140 7.44 8.20 15.58
CA VAL A 140 8.37 9.11 16.26
C VAL A 140 8.37 8.83 17.76
N ALA A 141 9.41 9.31 18.46
CA ALA A 141 9.47 9.22 19.91
C ALA A 141 8.27 9.92 20.59
N GLU A 142 7.99 9.52 21.82
CA GLU A 142 6.90 10.05 22.64
C GLU A 142 6.94 11.58 22.71
N GLY A 143 5.78 12.23 22.55
CA GLY A 143 5.65 13.70 22.43
C GLY A 143 5.87 14.27 21.02
N GLY A 144 6.33 13.45 20.06
CA GLY A 144 6.42 13.83 18.65
C GLY A 144 5.12 13.60 17.87
N THR A 145 5.03 14.23 16.70
CA THR A 145 4.00 13.97 15.69
C THR A 145 4.63 13.62 14.35
N LEU A 146 3.95 12.79 13.57
CA LEU A 146 4.39 12.36 12.24
C LEU A 146 3.23 12.46 11.25
N PHE A 147 3.11 13.62 10.60
CA PHE A 147 2.11 13.92 9.58
C PHE A 147 2.76 13.98 8.19
N LEU A 148 3.19 12.85 7.65
CA LEU A 148 3.93 12.81 6.37
C LEU A 148 3.16 13.42 5.20
N LEU A 149 1.84 13.25 5.19
CA LEU A 149 0.94 13.84 4.20
C LEU A 149 0.07 14.97 4.76
N GLY A 150 0.36 15.41 5.99
CA GLY A 150 -0.43 16.40 6.72
C GLY A 150 -1.59 15.79 7.50
N ALA A 151 -2.36 16.66 8.16
CA ALA A 151 -3.53 16.28 8.93
C ALA A 151 -4.81 16.89 8.36
N ASP A 152 -5.93 16.21 8.59
CA ASP A 152 -7.25 16.73 8.21
C ASP A 152 -7.78 17.80 9.20
N HIS A 153 -8.99 18.28 8.96
CA HIS A 153 -9.67 19.28 9.80
C HIS A 153 -9.88 18.85 11.26
N LEU A 154 -9.83 17.55 11.55
CA LEU A 154 -9.97 17.02 12.90
C LEU A 154 -8.60 16.76 13.55
N GLY A 155 -7.50 16.93 12.82
CA GLY A 155 -6.15 16.63 13.28
C GLY A 155 -5.77 15.15 13.18
N ARG A 156 -6.38 14.42 12.23
CA ARG A 156 -6.07 13.02 11.95
C ARG A 156 -5.06 12.90 10.82
N ASP A 157 -4.12 11.97 10.95
CA ASP A 157 -3.08 11.75 9.93
C ASP A 157 -3.68 11.27 8.60
N LEU A 158 -3.36 12.00 7.52
CA LEU A 158 -3.85 11.69 6.19
C LEU A 158 -3.20 10.43 5.61
N LEU A 159 -1.95 10.15 5.93
CA LEU A 159 -1.27 8.94 5.43
C LEU A 159 -1.95 7.68 5.97
N SER A 160 -2.14 7.60 7.28
CA SER A 160 -2.85 6.51 7.94
C SER A 160 -4.24 6.31 7.32
N ARG A 161 -4.99 7.40 7.09
CA ARG A 161 -6.30 7.36 6.44
C ARG A 161 -6.27 6.75 5.05
N ILE A 162 -5.26 7.08 4.24
CA ILE A 162 -5.08 6.50 2.90
C ILE A 162 -4.74 5.01 2.98
N VAL A 163 -3.89 4.61 3.92
CA VAL A 163 -3.54 3.20 4.15
C VAL A 163 -4.78 2.39 4.52
N TYR A 164 -5.56 2.84 5.50
CA TYR A 164 -6.83 2.19 5.87
C TYR A 164 -7.86 2.21 4.72
N GLY A 165 -7.95 3.32 3.98
CA GLY A 165 -8.81 3.43 2.80
C GLY A 165 -8.43 2.45 1.68
N THR A 166 -7.14 2.14 1.54
CA THR A 166 -6.64 1.17 0.54
C THR A 166 -7.24 -0.21 0.77
N ARG A 167 -7.37 -0.66 2.03
CA ARG A 167 -8.02 -1.94 2.35
C ARG A 167 -9.46 -1.99 1.87
N ILE A 168 -10.24 -0.95 2.16
CA ILE A 168 -11.66 -0.88 1.79
C ILE A 168 -11.78 -0.94 0.27
N SER A 169 -11.01 -0.11 -0.45
CA SER A 169 -11.00 -0.05 -1.91
C SER A 169 -10.60 -1.38 -2.56
N MET A 170 -9.56 -2.04 -2.06
CA MET A 170 -9.11 -3.35 -2.58
C MET A 170 -10.14 -4.45 -2.34
N THR A 171 -10.81 -4.42 -1.18
CA THR A 171 -11.86 -5.39 -0.86
C THR A 171 -13.06 -5.24 -1.80
N ILE A 172 -13.55 -4.00 -2.00
CA ILE A 172 -14.68 -3.73 -2.91
C ILE A 172 -14.33 -4.14 -4.34
N GLY A 173 -13.12 -3.80 -4.82
CA GLY A 173 -12.65 -4.20 -6.15
C GLY A 173 -12.62 -5.72 -6.34
N LEU A 174 -12.10 -6.45 -5.36
CA LEU A 174 -12.04 -7.91 -5.41
C LEU A 174 -13.43 -8.55 -5.42
N VAL A 175 -14.31 -8.10 -4.53
CA VAL A 175 -15.69 -8.60 -4.45
C VAL A 175 -16.45 -8.33 -5.74
N GLY A 176 -16.32 -7.12 -6.30
CA GLY A 176 -16.97 -6.75 -7.56
C GLY A 176 -16.54 -7.64 -8.73
N VAL A 177 -15.23 -7.84 -8.92
CA VAL A 177 -14.70 -8.73 -9.96
C VAL A 177 -15.15 -10.18 -9.74
N GLY A 178 -15.16 -10.65 -8.49
CA GLY A 178 -15.65 -11.98 -8.14
C GLY A 178 -17.12 -12.18 -8.52
N MET A 179 -17.98 -11.20 -8.22
CA MET A 179 -19.40 -11.26 -8.58
C MET A 179 -19.60 -11.24 -10.09
N SER A 180 -18.91 -10.35 -10.82
CA SER A 180 -18.99 -10.32 -12.29
C SER A 180 -18.51 -11.63 -12.91
N PHE A 181 -17.46 -12.24 -12.37
CA PHE A 181 -16.96 -13.53 -12.82
C PHE A 181 -18.00 -14.65 -12.62
N VAL A 182 -18.62 -14.73 -11.43
CA VAL A 182 -19.67 -15.73 -11.14
C VAL A 182 -20.86 -15.56 -12.08
N LEU A 183 -21.36 -14.34 -12.27
CA LEU A 183 -22.49 -14.08 -13.17
C LEU A 183 -22.14 -14.40 -14.63
N GLY A 184 -20.94 -13.99 -15.08
CA GLY A 184 -20.45 -14.31 -16.42
C GLY A 184 -20.34 -15.81 -16.65
N LEU A 185 -19.89 -16.57 -15.65
CA LEU A 185 -19.83 -18.03 -15.71
C LEU A 185 -21.23 -18.65 -15.83
N LEU A 186 -22.18 -18.21 -15.01
CA LEU A 186 -23.56 -18.73 -15.06
C LEU A 186 -24.23 -18.48 -16.42
N ILE A 187 -24.11 -17.25 -16.94
CA ILE A 187 -24.64 -16.89 -18.26
C ILE A 187 -23.90 -17.66 -19.35
N GLY A 188 -22.58 -17.77 -19.28
CA GLY A 188 -21.77 -18.50 -20.23
C GLY A 188 -22.12 -20.00 -20.29
N VAL A 189 -22.33 -20.62 -19.13
CA VAL A 189 -22.77 -22.03 -19.04
C VAL A 189 -24.17 -22.21 -19.61
N ALA A 190 -25.12 -21.34 -19.25
CA ALA A 190 -26.47 -21.40 -19.79
C ALA A 190 -26.47 -21.24 -21.32
N SER A 191 -25.75 -20.24 -21.84
CA SER A 191 -25.62 -20.03 -23.29
C SER A 191 -24.91 -21.18 -24.00
N GLY A 192 -23.92 -21.82 -23.38
CA GLY A 192 -23.25 -22.98 -23.95
C GLY A 192 -24.15 -24.22 -24.00
N TYR A 193 -25.04 -24.38 -23.02
CA TYR A 193 -26.01 -25.48 -22.98
C TYR A 193 -27.12 -25.30 -24.04
N TYR A 194 -27.64 -24.09 -24.22
CA TYR A 194 -28.71 -23.80 -25.18
C TYR A 194 -28.23 -23.43 -26.60
N GLY A 195 -26.97 -22.99 -26.77
CA GLY A 195 -26.42 -22.61 -28.07
C GLY A 195 -26.34 -23.76 -29.08
N GLY A 196 -26.15 -25.00 -28.60
CA GLY A 196 -26.22 -26.20 -29.44
C GLY A 196 -27.61 -26.52 -30.01
N TRP A 197 -28.68 -25.86 -29.53
CA TRP A 197 -30.05 -26.06 -30.02
C TRP A 197 -30.45 -25.11 -31.15
N ILE A 198 -29.74 -23.99 -31.36
CA ILE A 198 -30.09 -22.97 -32.36
C ILE A 198 -29.22 -23.09 -33.63
N ASP A 199 -28.10 -23.82 -33.58
CA ASP A 199 -27.17 -24.04 -34.70
C ASP A 199 -27.48 -25.31 -35.54
N ASN A 200 -28.75 -25.75 -35.62
CA ASN A 200 -29.18 -26.88 -36.46
C ASN A 200 -30.36 -26.53 -37.36
#